data_AF-A0A1F7UA83-F1
#
_entry.id   AF-A0A1F7UA83-F1
#
_cell.length_a   1.000
_cell.length_b   1.000
_cell.length_c   1.000
_cell.angle_alpha   90.00
_cell.angle_beta   90.00
_cell.angle_gamma   90.00
#
_symmetry.space_group_name_H-M   'P 1'
#
loop_
_entity.id
_entity.type
_entity.pdbx_description
1 polymer ?
#
loop_
_entity_poly.entity_id
_entity_poly.type
_entity_poly.pdbx_seq_one_letter_code
_entity_poly.pdbx_strand_id
1 'polypeptide(L)'
;MNWPSKYFRLTPRQTALAAVAATAVVPLYLIVRYLLVPLGPQPSLRTFAGNYFQVPGAVAIHLLWLQIIIGMNQRRLIPLFPKIFRVHRFIGIAALIAALLHPLLLLVALGPAKYLTFAFVPQQLVPYVIAAEAAVLLLLLTVISALLQHRPFFAKRWRALHLLNYLVFFLIWWHGWGIGLPSRVPLAAALWIFYGLTAYTAIILRYGPAKPPLVQATTTPLAPTGLKVCAVSEVTEGKPFCAQVSGQKLAIFRIGPSFYALDNLCTHQGGPICEGPTQDGRVTCPWHGSEFDVKTGQVINGPAKLGPRTYPLEVRGQYIYLKKGVALRPATAKPTPATLIPDAPFDPAQPFSHRPFLDDIVDRLKFPFKLYGVIGAVLIGQSADEVDFHLGPIHLTRQDIGHLEKLVQSLSAQWHTDVSYCIYHTSQFPDDLILNIRGPKAPDNTAADIKF
;
A
#
# COMPACT_ATOMS: atom_id res chain seq x y z
N MET A 1 -20.98 4.26 -32.56
CA MET A 1 -19.59 4.14 -33.07
C MET A 1 -18.80 3.26 -32.12
N ASN A 2 -18.64 1.97 -32.46
CA ASN A 2 -17.84 1.03 -31.69
C ASN A 2 -16.36 1.21 -32.06
N TRP A 3 -15.57 1.78 -31.15
CA TRP A 3 -14.12 1.90 -31.32
C TRP A 3 -13.42 0.55 -31.05
N PRO A 4 -12.61 0.02 -31.98
CA PRO A 4 -11.88 -1.23 -31.77
C PRO A 4 -10.74 -1.03 -30.76
N SER A 5 -10.91 -1.57 -29.54
CA SER A 5 -9.97 -1.49 -28.40
C SER A 5 -8.64 -2.27 -28.56
N LYS A 6 -8.26 -2.63 -29.80
CA LYS A 6 -7.06 -3.45 -30.09
C LYS A 6 -5.82 -2.66 -30.48
N TYR A 7 -5.93 -1.35 -30.68
CA TYR A 7 -4.78 -0.50 -31.00
C TYR A 7 -4.47 0.38 -29.77
N PHE A 8 -3.21 0.39 -29.33
CA PHE A 8 -2.68 1.04 -28.10
C PHE A 8 -2.75 0.26 -26.77
N ARG A 9 -2.21 -0.95 -26.73
CA ARG A 9 -1.56 -1.43 -25.50
C ARG A 9 -0.07 -1.57 -25.72
N LEU A 10 0.68 -0.55 -25.30
CA LEU A 10 2.13 -0.68 -25.17
C LEU A 10 2.42 -1.82 -24.20
N THR A 11 3.31 -2.73 -24.58
CA THR A 11 3.81 -3.78 -23.68
C THR A 11 4.57 -3.12 -22.51
N PRO A 12 4.69 -3.77 -21.34
CA PRO A 12 5.48 -3.23 -20.22
C PRO A 12 6.91 -2.86 -20.61
N ARG A 13 7.50 -3.60 -21.56
CA ARG A 13 8.81 -3.33 -22.15
C ARG A 13 8.82 -2.06 -22.99
N GLN A 14 7.80 -1.84 -23.82
CA GLN A 14 7.64 -0.61 -24.63
C GLN A 14 7.31 0.62 -23.77
N THR A 15 6.51 0.49 -22.72
CA THR A 15 6.27 1.59 -21.76
C THR A 15 7.54 1.96 -21.02
N ALA A 16 8.33 0.96 -20.59
CA ALA A 16 9.62 1.18 -19.96
C ALA A 16 10.62 1.82 -20.93
N LEU A 17 10.71 1.33 -22.18
CA LEU A 17 11.58 1.89 -23.22
C LEU A 17 11.18 3.33 -23.61
N ALA A 18 9.88 3.63 -23.72
CA ALA A 18 9.41 4.99 -24.00
C ALA A 18 9.68 5.95 -22.82
N ALA A 19 9.53 5.49 -21.57
CA ALA A 19 9.91 6.26 -20.39
C ALA A 19 11.43 6.46 -20.27
N VAL A 20 12.23 5.45 -20.65
CA VAL A 20 13.70 5.51 -20.72
C VAL A 20 14.18 6.45 -21.85
N ALA A 21 13.51 6.45 -23.01
CA ALA A 21 13.82 7.37 -24.10
C ALA A 21 13.44 8.82 -23.74
N ALA A 22 12.29 9.04 -23.09
CA ALA A 22 11.86 10.36 -22.62
C ALA A 22 12.73 10.91 -21.45
N THR A 23 13.39 10.04 -20.68
CA THR A 23 14.31 10.44 -19.61
C THR A 23 15.68 10.88 -20.11
N ALA A 24 16.10 10.50 -21.31
CA ALA A 24 17.40 10.91 -21.86
C ALA A 24 17.34 12.29 -22.55
N VAL A 25 16.21 12.65 -23.16
CA VAL A 25 16.08 13.88 -23.96
C VAL A 25 16.04 15.15 -23.10
N VAL A 26 15.46 15.09 -21.90
CA VAL A 26 15.25 16.29 -21.07
C VAL A 26 16.49 16.75 -20.32
N PRO A 27 17.25 15.87 -19.64
CA PRO A 27 18.56 16.24 -19.11
C PRO A 27 19.46 16.76 -20.21
N LEU A 28 19.46 16.15 -21.40
CA LEU A 28 20.27 16.59 -22.53
C LEU A 28 19.91 17.99 -23.04
N TYR A 29 18.62 18.32 -23.17
CA TYR A 29 18.18 19.68 -23.55
C TYR A 29 18.55 20.74 -22.50
N LEU A 30 18.41 20.43 -21.21
CA LEU A 30 18.80 21.32 -20.12
C LEU A 30 20.33 21.49 -20.05
N ILE A 31 21.07 20.40 -20.22
CA ILE A 31 22.54 20.36 -20.31
C ILE A 31 23.02 21.22 -21.48
N VAL A 32 22.50 21.01 -22.69
CA VAL A 32 22.89 21.76 -23.90
C VAL A 32 22.54 23.24 -23.75
N ARG A 33 21.38 23.59 -23.21
CA ARG A 33 20.96 24.98 -23.05
C ARG A 33 21.78 25.76 -22.03
N TYR A 34 22.18 25.13 -20.92
CA TYR A 34 22.81 25.84 -19.79
C TYR A 34 24.33 25.67 -19.69
N LEU A 35 24.92 24.58 -20.21
CA LEU A 35 26.39 24.46 -20.30
C LEU A 35 26.99 25.33 -21.41
N LEU A 36 26.19 25.74 -22.39
CA LEU A 36 26.62 26.60 -23.50
C LEU A 36 26.37 28.09 -23.26
N VAL A 37 25.84 28.49 -22.09
CA VAL A 37 25.68 29.92 -21.76
C VAL A 37 27.07 30.46 -21.37
N PRO A 38 27.67 31.37 -22.17
CA PRO A 38 28.93 31.96 -21.78
C PRO A 38 28.75 32.77 -20.50
N LEU A 39 29.53 32.43 -19.47
CA LEU A 39 29.69 33.30 -18.31
C LEU A 39 30.29 34.62 -18.83
N GLY A 40 29.60 35.73 -18.57
CA GLY A 40 30.11 37.05 -18.93
C GLY A 40 31.51 37.33 -18.36
N PRO A 41 32.17 38.41 -18.79
CA PRO A 41 33.60 38.65 -18.56
C PRO A 41 34.04 38.75 -17.09
N GLN A 42 33.11 38.85 -16.13
CA GLN A 42 33.38 38.81 -14.69
C GLN A 42 32.30 37.97 -13.96
N PRO A 43 32.55 36.68 -13.69
CA PRO A 43 31.58 35.83 -13.00
C PRO A 43 31.53 36.17 -11.49
N SER A 44 30.47 36.87 -11.07
CA SER A 44 30.13 37.01 -9.65
C SER A 44 29.19 35.89 -9.21
N LEU A 45 29.10 35.61 -7.90
CA LEU A 45 28.12 34.66 -7.35
C LEU A 45 26.68 35.03 -7.73
N ARG A 46 26.35 36.33 -7.79
CA ARG A 46 25.02 36.79 -8.21
C ARG A 46 24.74 36.52 -9.69
N THR A 47 25.72 36.80 -10.54
CA THR A 47 25.62 36.54 -12.00
C THR A 47 25.49 35.05 -12.27
N PHE A 48 26.27 34.23 -11.57
CA PHE A 48 26.14 32.77 -11.62
C PHE A 48 24.74 32.32 -11.19
N ALA A 49 24.28 32.75 -10.01
CA ALA A 49 22.97 32.37 -9.50
C ALA A 49 21.83 32.78 -10.46
N GLY A 50 21.89 33.98 -11.03
CA GLY A 50 20.90 34.47 -12.00
C GLY A 50 20.90 33.71 -13.33
N ASN A 51 22.05 33.20 -13.77
CA ASN A 51 22.14 32.42 -15.01
C ASN A 51 21.65 30.98 -14.84
N TYR A 52 21.80 30.41 -13.63
CA TYR A 52 21.57 28.98 -13.39
C TYR A 52 20.38 28.65 -12.48
N PHE A 53 19.69 29.62 -11.88
CA PHE A 53 18.57 29.33 -10.96
C PHE A 53 17.48 28.43 -11.58
N GLN A 54 17.28 28.47 -12.89
CA GLN A 54 16.28 27.65 -13.58
C GLN A 54 16.67 26.18 -13.69
N VAL A 55 17.97 25.84 -13.59
CA VAL A 55 18.45 24.46 -13.74
C VAL A 55 17.92 23.55 -12.62
N PRO A 56 18.07 23.88 -11.32
CA PRO A 56 17.48 23.08 -10.26
C PRO A 56 15.96 22.97 -10.35
N GLY A 57 15.27 24.03 -10.79
CA GLY A 57 13.81 23.99 -11.00
C GLY A 57 13.38 22.99 -12.07
N ALA A 58 14.11 22.94 -13.19
CA ALA A 58 13.86 21.99 -14.26
C ALA A 58 14.22 20.54 -13.87
N VAL A 59 15.29 20.36 -13.10
CA VAL A 59 15.64 19.05 -12.50
C VAL A 59 14.56 18.60 -11.53
N ALA A 60 14.07 19.50 -10.66
CA ALA A 60 13.06 19.17 -9.65
C ALA A 60 11.77 18.64 -10.29
N ILE A 61 11.20 19.33 -11.28
CA ILE A 61 9.98 18.84 -11.94
C ILE A 61 10.20 17.53 -12.69
N HIS A 62 11.37 17.32 -13.29
CA HIS A 62 11.69 16.06 -13.96
C HIS A 62 11.71 14.89 -12.96
N LEU A 63 12.35 15.10 -11.81
CA LEU A 63 12.41 14.11 -10.74
C LEU A 63 11.02 13.88 -10.11
N LEU A 64 10.18 14.91 -9.98
CA LEU A 64 8.79 14.77 -9.52
C LEU A 64 7.90 14.03 -10.53
N TRP A 65 8.11 14.24 -11.83
CA TRP A 65 7.45 13.45 -12.86
C TRP A 65 7.89 11.98 -12.78
N LEU A 66 9.19 11.71 -12.65
CA LEU A 66 9.73 10.37 -12.46
C LEU A 66 9.18 9.68 -11.20
N GLN A 67 9.06 10.43 -10.10
CA GLN A 67 8.39 9.98 -8.88
C GLN A 67 7.01 9.38 -9.17
N ILE A 68 6.18 10.14 -9.88
CA ILE A 68 4.81 9.75 -10.21
C ILE A 68 4.80 8.51 -11.10
N ILE A 69 5.57 8.53 -12.20
CA ILE A 69 5.59 7.43 -13.17
C ILE A 69 6.11 6.13 -12.53
N ILE A 70 7.21 6.19 -11.78
CA ILE A 70 7.77 5.03 -11.08
C ILE A 70 6.82 4.55 -9.99
N GLY A 71 6.29 5.46 -9.16
CA GLY A 71 5.39 5.10 -8.05
C GLY A 71 4.07 4.48 -8.51
N MET A 72 3.57 4.85 -9.70
CA MET A 72 2.38 4.24 -10.31
C MET A 72 2.66 2.89 -10.94
N ASN A 73 3.85 2.69 -11.49
CA ASN A 73 4.22 1.47 -12.19
C ASN A 73 5.09 0.52 -11.35
N GLN A 74 5.29 0.83 -10.07
CA GLN A 74 6.23 0.12 -9.20
C GLN A 74 6.02 -1.40 -9.19
N ARG A 75 4.75 -1.86 -9.15
CA ARG A 75 4.40 -3.30 -9.23
C ARG A 75 4.90 -4.00 -10.49
N ARG A 76 4.94 -3.29 -11.62
CA ARG A 76 5.43 -3.82 -12.91
C ARG A 76 6.95 -3.69 -13.05
N LEU A 77 7.55 -2.75 -12.33
CA LEU A 77 8.98 -2.46 -12.41
C LEU A 77 9.81 -3.32 -11.45
N ILE A 78 9.25 -3.76 -10.32
CA ILE A 78 9.95 -4.60 -9.32
C ILE A 78 10.60 -5.86 -9.94
N PRO A 79 9.93 -6.64 -10.81
CA PRO A 79 10.55 -7.84 -11.40
C PRO A 79 11.76 -7.54 -12.29
N LEU A 80 11.82 -6.35 -12.89
CA LEU A 80 12.91 -5.91 -13.76
C LEU A 80 14.02 -5.22 -12.95
N PHE A 81 13.64 -4.51 -11.89
CA PHE A 81 14.51 -3.68 -11.06
C PHE A 81 14.15 -3.84 -9.58
N PRO A 82 14.66 -4.88 -8.89
CA PRO A 82 14.28 -5.18 -7.50
C PRO A 82 14.58 -4.05 -6.51
N LYS A 83 15.55 -3.18 -6.81
CA LYS A 83 15.92 -2.01 -5.99
C LYS A 83 15.11 -0.75 -6.32
N ILE A 84 14.09 -0.82 -7.19
CA ILE A 84 13.34 0.35 -7.66
C ILE A 84 12.71 1.17 -6.53
N PHE A 85 12.36 0.55 -5.41
CA PHE A 85 11.84 1.26 -4.23
C PHE A 85 12.86 2.21 -3.60
N ARG A 86 14.14 1.79 -3.49
CA ARG A 86 15.22 2.66 -3.00
C ARG A 86 15.50 3.80 -3.96
N VAL A 87 15.50 3.50 -5.26
CA VAL A 87 15.66 4.51 -6.32
C VAL A 87 14.53 5.52 -6.24
N HIS A 88 13.29 5.07 -6.13
CA HIS A 88 12.13 5.92 -5.92
C HIS A 88 12.31 6.80 -4.67
N ARG A 89 12.67 6.27 -3.51
CA ARG A 89 12.92 7.13 -2.33
C ARG A 89 14.01 8.17 -2.56
N PHE A 90 15.12 7.80 -3.19
CA PHE A 90 16.22 8.72 -3.48
C PHE A 90 15.81 9.85 -4.42
N ILE A 91 15.07 9.54 -5.50
CA ILE A 91 14.56 10.55 -6.44
C ILE A 91 13.74 11.61 -5.70
N GLY A 92 12.98 11.24 -4.67
CA GLY A 92 12.12 12.16 -3.93
C GLY A 92 12.92 13.15 -3.09
N ILE A 93 13.98 12.67 -2.45
CA ILE A 93 14.93 13.51 -1.70
C ILE A 93 15.69 14.44 -2.66
N ALA A 94 16.17 13.90 -3.79
CA ALA A 94 16.84 14.69 -4.82
C ALA A 94 15.93 15.78 -5.41
N ALA A 95 14.65 15.47 -5.62
CA ALA A 95 13.64 16.44 -6.07
C ALA A 95 13.48 17.58 -5.07
N LEU A 96 13.41 17.29 -3.75
CA LEU A 96 13.33 18.31 -2.70
C LEU A 96 14.59 19.21 -2.69
N ILE A 97 15.78 18.62 -2.76
CA ILE A 97 17.04 19.38 -2.79
C ILE A 97 17.06 20.34 -3.99
N ALA A 98 16.71 19.85 -5.18
CA ALA A 98 16.64 20.67 -6.39
C ALA A 98 15.55 21.76 -6.28
N ALA A 99 14.40 21.44 -5.69
CA ALA A 99 13.31 22.38 -5.47
C ALA A 99 13.67 23.50 -4.48
N LEU A 100 14.48 23.23 -3.45
CA LEU A 100 14.97 24.23 -2.50
C LEU A 100 16.11 25.08 -3.08
N LEU A 101 16.97 24.49 -3.90
CA LEU A 101 18.08 25.20 -4.53
C LEU A 101 17.60 26.26 -5.55
N HIS A 102 16.47 26.01 -6.23
CA HIS A 102 15.88 26.94 -7.19
C HIS A 102 15.56 28.34 -6.63
N PRO A 103 14.70 28.49 -5.60
CA PRO A 103 14.40 29.79 -4.99
C PRO A 103 15.61 30.38 -4.25
N LEU A 104 16.50 29.54 -3.70
CA LEU A 104 17.73 30.00 -3.06
C LEU A 104 18.66 30.73 -4.04
N LEU A 105 18.88 30.16 -5.23
CA LEU A 105 19.67 30.83 -6.27
C LEU A 105 19.00 32.12 -6.74
N LEU A 106 17.66 32.12 -6.86
CA LEU A 106 16.92 33.32 -7.22
C LEU A 106 17.05 34.43 -6.15
N LEU A 107 17.01 34.06 -4.86
CA LEU A 107 17.26 34.96 -3.73
C LEU A 107 18.68 35.53 -3.77
N VAL A 108 19.70 34.71 -4.04
CA VAL A 108 21.09 35.17 -4.18
C VAL A 108 21.25 36.13 -5.36
N ALA A 109 20.62 35.84 -6.49
CA ALA A 109 20.70 36.66 -7.69
C ALA A 109 20.04 38.05 -7.50
N LEU A 110 18.85 38.09 -6.90
CA LEU A 110 18.02 39.30 -6.79
C LEU A 110 18.27 40.10 -5.50
N GLY A 111 18.72 39.43 -4.44
CA GLY A 111 18.76 39.96 -3.08
C GLY A 111 17.39 39.89 -2.37
N PRO A 112 17.38 39.98 -1.03
CA PRO A 112 16.19 39.76 -0.21
C PRO A 112 15.07 40.77 -0.47
N ALA A 113 15.41 42.05 -0.67
CA ALA A 113 14.41 43.11 -0.88
C ALA A 113 13.53 42.85 -2.12
N LYS A 114 14.14 42.51 -3.26
CA LYS A 114 13.40 42.20 -4.49
C LYS A 114 12.69 40.84 -4.40
N TYR A 115 13.32 39.85 -3.78
CA TYR A 115 12.75 38.51 -3.65
C TYR A 115 11.48 38.51 -2.80
N LEU A 116 11.54 39.07 -1.58
CA LEU A 116 10.44 39.04 -0.61
C LEU A 116 9.24 39.91 -1.02
N THR A 117 9.47 40.94 -1.85
CA THR A 117 8.41 41.82 -2.37
C THR A 117 7.85 41.36 -3.72
N PHE A 118 8.36 40.25 -4.27
CA PHE A 118 8.04 39.78 -5.62
C PHE A 118 8.28 40.83 -6.73
N ALA A 119 9.13 41.83 -6.50
CA ALA A 119 9.39 42.92 -7.44
C ALA A 119 10.11 42.50 -8.74
N PHE A 120 10.39 41.20 -8.91
CA PHE A 120 11.00 40.60 -10.11
C PHE A 120 9.96 39.99 -11.07
N VAL A 121 8.69 39.96 -10.69
CA VAL A 121 7.61 39.38 -11.50
C VAL A 121 6.44 40.37 -11.61
N PRO A 122 5.79 40.51 -12.78
CA PRO A 122 4.57 41.31 -12.91
C PRO A 122 3.47 40.84 -11.95
N GLN A 123 2.67 41.75 -11.40
CA GLN A 123 1.65 41.41 -10.39
C GLN A 123 0.68 40.31 -10.82
N GLN A 124 0.25 40.32 -12.09
CA GLN A 124 -0.64 39.30 -12.67
C GLN A 124 -0.06 37.87 -12.64
N LEU A 125 1.26 37.73 -12.49
CA LEU A 125 1.96 36.45 -12.48
C LEU A 125 2.40 36.02 -11.06
N VAL A 126 2.19 36.86 -10.04
CA VAL A 126 2.45 36.54 -8.62
C VAL A 126 1.74 35.26 -8.14
N PRO A 127 0.48 34.95 -8.55
CA PRO A 127 -0.17 33.70 -8.15
C PRO A 127 0.64 32.44 -8.50
N TYR A 128 1.39 32.46 -9.61
CA TYR A 128 2.26 31.35 -10.00
C TYR A 128 3.44 31.19 -9.04
N VAL A 129 4.01 32.28 -8.54
CA VAL A 129 5.08 32.25 -7.53
C VAL A 129 4.55 31.69 -6.20
N ILE A 130 3.38 32.15 -5.76
CA ILE A 130 2.72 31.64 -4.54
C ILE A 130 2.44 30.14 -4.65
N ALA A 131 1.98 29.67 -5.83
CA ALA A 131 1.76 28.25 -6.07
C ALA A 131 3.06 27.43 -5.92
N ALA A 132 4.21 27.95 -6.36
CA ALA A 132 5.49 27.28 -6.17
C ALA A 132 5.91 27.24 -4.69
N GLU A 133 5.77 28.33 -3.96
CA GLU A 133 6.09 28.37 -2.52
C GLU A 133 5.23 27.36 -1.74
N ALA A 134 3.91 27.34 -2.02
CA ALA A 134 3.00 26.36 -1.44
C ALA A 134 3.41 24.91 -1.79
N ALA A 135 3.84 24.67 -3.04
CA ALA A 135 4.28 23.35 -3.47
C ALA A 135 5.58 22.90 -2.77
N VAL A 136 6.53 23.80 -2.52
CA VAL A 136 7.76 23.50 -1.78
C VAL A 136 7.45 23.13 -0.33
N LEU A 137 6.55 23.88 0.33
CA LEU A 137 6.10 23.57 1.69
C LEU A 137 5.39 22.21 1.76
N LEU A 138 4.51 21.92 0.80
CA LEU A 138 3.86 20.62 0.69
C LEU A 138 4.86 19.50 0.42
N LEU A 139 5.84 19.71 -0.46
CA LEU A 139 6.88 18.72 -0.74
C LEU A 139 7.76 18.46 0.48
N LEU A 140 8.09 19.49 1.25
CA LEU A 140 8.81 19.36 2.51
C LEU A 140 7.99 18.51 3.50
N LEU A 141 6.69 18.81 3.63
CA LEU A 141 5.77 18.04 4.46
C LEU A 141 5.71 16.56 4.04
N THR A 142 5.60 16.26 2.74
CA THR A 142 5.51 14.87 2.26
C THR A 142 6.83 14.11 2.46
N VAL A 143 7.98 14.76 2.28
CA VAL A 143 9.30 14.14 2.53
C VAL A 143 9.53 13.91 4.02
N ILE A 144 9.23 14.87 4.89
CA ILE A 144 9.30 14.69 6.36
C ILE A 144 8.39 13.55 6.78
N SER A 145 7.16 13.51 6.25
CA SER A 145 6.21 12.43 6.52
C SER A 145 6.75 11.06 6.10
N ALA A 146 7.51 10.99 5.00
CA ALA A 146 8.16 9.77 4.53
C ALA A 146 9.33 9.34 5.42
N LEU A 147 10.15 10.29 5.90
CA LEU A 147 11.24 10.00 6.83
C LEU A 147 10.72 9.54 8.20
N LEU A 148 9.60 10.10 8.63
CA LEU A 148 8.94 9.80 9.90
C LEU A 148 7.84 8.74 9.78
N GLN A 149 7.76 8.01 8.67
CA GLN A 149 6.68 7.04 8.40
C GLN A 149 6.57 5.91 9.44
N HIS A 150 7.62 5.69 10.22
CA HIS A 150 7.64 4.71 11.33
C HIS A 150 6.88 5.19 12.57
N ARG A 151 6.56 6.49 12.67
CA ARG A 151 5.83 7.06 13.82
C ARG A 151 4.31 6.88 13.62
N PRO A 152 3.54 6.59 14.69
CA PRO A 152 2.11 6.26 14.59
C PRO A 152 1.26 7.30 13.85
N PHE A 153 1.50 8.59 14.10
CA PHE A 153 0.79 9.68 13.45
C PHE A 153 0.94 9.66 11.91
N PHE A 154 2.18 9.50 11.43
CA PHE A 154 2.52 9.51 10.01
C PHE A 154 2.13 8.19 9.34
N ALA A 155 2.30 7.05 10.02
CA ALA A 155 1.87 5.74 9.52
C ALA A 155 0.35 5.71 9.22
N LYS A 156 -0.48 6.21 10.15
CA LYS A 156 -1.94 6.26 10.01
C LYS A 156 -2.40 7.16 8.86
N ARG A 157 -1.64 8.23 8.58
CA ARG A 157 -1.96 9.24 7.55
C ARG A 157 -1.13 9.11 6.28
N TRP A 158 -0.26 8.09 6.19
CA TRP A 158 0.76 7.98 5.14
C TRP A 158 0.18 8.11 3.75
N ARG A 159 -0.91 7.38 3.46
CA ARG A 159 -1.54 7.42 2.13
C ARG A 159 -2.05 8.81 1.79
N ALA A 160 -2.73 9.48 2.71
CA ALA A 160 -3.26 10.83 2.48
C ALA A 160 -2.12 11.83 2.28
N LEU A 161 -1.09 11.78 3.12
CA LEU A 161 0.10 12.65 3.02
C LEU A 161 0.88 12.37 1.73
N HIS A 162 1.04 11.13 1.33
CA HIS A 162 1.72 10.75 0.10
C HIS A 162 0.94 11.17 -1.15
N LEU A 163 -0.40 11.15 -1.11
CA LEU A 163 -1.25 11.67 -2.20
C LEU A 163 -1.07 13.18 -2.42
N LEU A 164 -0.62 13.95 -1.42
CA LEU A 164 -0.32 15.38 -1.61
C LEU A 164 0.76 15.62 -2.66
N ASN A 165 1.62 14.64 -2.97
CA ASN A 165 2.62 14.77 -4.03
C ASN A 165 2.00 15.01 -5.43
N TYR A 166 0.76 14.59 -5.65
CA TYR A 166 0.04 14.92 -6.90
C TYR A 166 -0.34 16.40 -6.96
N LEU A 167 -0.74 16.98 -5.83
CA LEU A 167 -1.01 18.41 -5.71
C LEU A 167 0.30 19.21 -5.86
N VAL A 168 1.39 18.77 -5.22
CA VAL A 168 2.73 19.36 -5.41
C VAL A 168 3.08 19.42 -6.89
N PHE A 169 2.96 18.29 -7.59
CA PHE A 169 3.27 18.23 -9.02
C PHE A 169 2.40 19.17 -9.84
N PHE A 170 1.08 19.20 -9.59
CA PHE A 170 0.17 20.11 -10.27
C PHE A 170 0.54 21.58 -10.06
N LEU A 171 0.81 22.00 -8.83
CA LEU A 171 1.18 23.37 -8.50
C LEU A 171 2.50 23.80 -9.17
N ILE A 172 3.52 22.93 -9.16
CA ILE A 172 4.80 23.19 -9.85
C ILE A 172 4.64 23.21 -11.37
N TRP A 173 3.86 22.27 -11.92
CA TRP A 173 3.57 22.23 -13.35
C TRP A 173 2.86 23.51 -13.80
N TRP A 174 1.86 23.98 -13.04
CA TRP A 174 1.15 25.21 -13.30
C TRP A 174 2.06 26.45 -13.16
N HIS A 175 2.84 26.54 -12.08
CA HIS A 175 3.87 27.57 -11.88
C HIS A 175 4.79 27.71 -13.10
N GLY A 176 5.40 26.60 -13.52
CA GLY A 176 6.35 26.62 -14.63
C GLY A 176 5.69 26.94 -15.97
N TRP A 177 4.41 26.61 -16.16
CA TRP A 177 3.67 27.01 -17.35
C TRP A 177 3.50 28.55 -17.42
N GLY A 178 3.13 29.18 -16.31
CA GLY A 178 2.87 30.62 -16.29
C GLY A 178 4.12 31.49 -16.42
N ILE A 179 5.20 31.14 -15.71
CA ILE A 179 6.40 32.01 -15.61
C ILE A 179 7.71 31.36 -16.02
N GLY A 180 7.71 30.05 -16.30
CA GLY A 180 8.90 29.28 -16.64
C GLY A 180 9.25 29.24 -18.12
N LEU A 181 10.23 28.39 -18.45
CA LEU A 181 10.70 28.13 -19.81
C LEU A 181 9.64 27.67 -20.84
N PRO A 182 8.60 26.88 -20.46
CA PRO A 182 7.58 26.41 -21.39
C PRO A 182 6.85 27.54 -22.14
N SER A 183 6.60 28.67 -21.49
CA SER A 183 5.87 29.79 -22.13
C SER A 183 6.66 30.48 -23.24
N ARG A 184 7.94 30.16 -23.40
CA ARG A 184 8.87 30.88 -24.30
C ARG A 184 9.54 30.01 -25.35
N VAL A 185 9.55 28.68 -25.16
CA VAL A 185 10.27 27.76 -26.07
C VAL A 185 9.39 26.57 -26.46
N PRO A 186 9.12 26.34 -27.77
CA PRO A 186 8.20 25.30 -28.24
C PRO A 186 8.54 23.89 -27.76
N LEU A 187 9.83 23.50 -27.80
CA LEU A 187 10.26 22.18 -27.32
C LEU A 187 10.02 22.03 -25.81
N ALA A 188 10.27 23.09 -25.03
CA ALA A 188 10.00 23.08 -23.60
C ALA A 188 8.49 22.98 -23.32
N ALA A 189 7.65 23.67 -24.11
CA ALA A 189 6.19 23.56 -24.03
C ALA A 189 5.72 22.13 -24.30
N ALA A 190 6.22 21.48 -25.36
CA ALA A 190 5.88 20.11 -25.71
C ALA A 190 6.26 19.12 -24.58
N LEU A 191 7.45 19.26 -23.99
CA LEU A 191 7.88 18.47 -22.84
C LEU A 191 7.00 18.71 -21.61
N TRP A 192 6.59 19.96 -21.36
CA TRP A 192 5.71 20.30 -20.25
C TRP A 192 4.31 19.70 -20.39
N ILE A 193 3.75 19.76 -21.59
CA ILE A 193 2.48 19.10 -21.94
C ILE A 193 2.61 17.59 -21.74
N PHE A 194 3.71 16.99 -22.20
CA PHE A 194 3.98 15.58 -22.01
C PHE A 194 3.99 15.18 -20.53
N TYR A 195 4.65 15.97 -19.66
CA TYR A 195 4.65 15.75 -18.22
C TYR A 195 3.25 15.81 -17.61
N GLY A 196 2.48 16.85 -17.94
CA GLY A 196 1.11 17.00 -17.46
C GLY A 196 0.21 15.85 -17.92
N LEU A 197 0.21 15.54 -19.22
CA LEU A 197 -0.66 14.53 -19.82
C LEU A 197 -0.37 13.13 -19.28
N THR A 198 0.91 12.76 -19.17
CA THR A 198 1.30 11.43 -18.69
C THR A 198 1.03 11.28 -17.19
N ALA A 199 1.31 12.30 -16.38
CA ALA A 199 0.95 12.28 -14.96
C ALA A 199 -0.57 12.17 -14.77
N TYR A 200 -1.35 12.99 -15.48
CA TYR A 200 -2.82 12.99 -15.39
C TYR A 200 -3.42 11.65 -15.82
N THR A 201 -2.97 11.12 -16.96
CA THR A 201 -3.41 9.82 -17.46
C THR A 201 -3.12 8.72 -16.44
N ALA A 202 -1.93 8.76 -15.83
CA ALA A 202 -1.53 7.76 -14.86
C ALA A 202 -2.32 7.88 -13.53
N ILE A 203 -2.75 9.09 -13.13
CA ILE A 203 -3.71 9.32 -12.03
C ILE A 203 -5.07 8.69 -12.36
N ILE A 204 -5.65 8.97 -13.53
CA ILE A 204 -6.94 8.41 -13.95
C ILE A 204 -6.89 6.88 -13.99
N LEU A 205 -5.85 6.31 -14.58
CA LEU A 205 -5.74 4.85 -14.66
C LEU A 205 -5.66 4.17 -13.29
N ARG A 206 -5.20 4.90 -12.26
CA ARG A 206 -5.02 4.36 -10.91
C ARG A 206 -6.19 4.65 -9.97
N TYR A 207 -6.84 5.81 -10.11
CA TYR A 207 -7.89 6.31 -9.21
C TYR A 207 -9.23 6.59 -9.89
N GLY A 208 -9.30 6.44 -11.21
CA GLY A 208 -10.55 6.51 -11.95
C GLY A 208 -11.52 5.41 -11.53
N PRO A 209 -12.80 5.51 -11.96
CA PRO A 209 -13.82 4.53 -11.61
C PRO A 209 -13.33 3.12 -11.95
N ALA A 210 -13.36 2.24 -10.95
CA ALA A 210 -12.94 0.86 -11.13
C ALA A 210 -13.75 0.25 -12.27
N LYS A 211 -13.07 -0.34 -13.26
CA LYS A 211 -13.77 -1.23 -14.19
C LYS A 211 -14.42 -2.33 -13.34
N PRO A 212 -15.73 -2.61 -13.50
CA PRO A 212 -16.33 -3.74 -12.83
C PRO A 212 -15.49 -4.98 -13.16
N PRO A 213 -15.22 -5.84 -12.18
CA PRO A 213 -14.41 -7.02 -12.41
C PRO A 213 -15.04 -7.83 -13.56
N LEU A 214 -14.30 -8.01 -14.64
CA LEU A 214 -14.61 -9.04 -15.64
C LEU A 214 -14.23 -10.38 -15.01
N VAL A 215 -15.04 -10.83 -14.06
CA VAL A 215 -15.00 -12.21 -13.58
C VAL A 215 -16.07 -12.95 -14.35
N GLN A 216 -15.64 -13.67 -15.39
CA GLN A 216 -16.33 -14.92 -15.69
C GLN A 216 -16.10 -15.82 -14.48
N ALA A 217 -17.16 -16.08 -13.74
CA ALA A 217 -17.18 -17.03 -12.65
C ALA A 217 -17.00 -18.43 -13.26
N THR A 218 -15.75 -18.83 -13.47
CA THR A 218 -15.44 -20.25 -13.65
C THR A 218 -15.19 -20.79 -12.25
N THR A 219 -16.23 -21.34 -11.64
CA THR A 219 -16.09 -22.30 -10.55
C THR A 219 -15.13 -23.37 -11.02
N THR A 220 -13.89 -23.34 -10.54
CA THR A 220 -12.97 -24.45 -10.79
C THR A 220 -13.44 -25.61 -9.92
N PRO A 221 -13.84 -26.76 -10.49
CA PRO A 221 -14.23 -27.92 -9.69
C PRO A 221 -13.07 -28.33 -8.78
N LEU A 222 -13.37 -28.78 -7.55
CA LEU A 222 -12.39 -29.48 -6.72
C LEU A 222 -11.88 -30.69 -7.52
N ALA A 223 -10.63 -30.63 -7.99
CA ALA A 223 -10.02 -31.78 -8.66
C ALA A 223 -9.89 -32.93 -7.63
N PRO A 224 -10.39 -34.14 -7.93
CA PRO A 224 -10.50 -35.25 -6.97
C PRO A 224 -9.14 -35.74 -6.42
N THR A 225 -8.02 -35.32 -7.02
CA THR A 225 -6.64 -35.70 -6.68
C THR A 225 -5.80 -34.58 -6.06
N GLY A 226 -6.36 -33.41 -5.74
CA GLY A 226 -5.58 -32.24 -5.29
C GLY A 226 -4.98 -31.47 -6.48
N LEU A 227 -4.87 -30.16 -6.36
CA LEU A 227 -4.51 -29.28 -7.49
C LEU A 227 -2.99 -29.23 -7.66
N LYS A 228 -2.51 -29.49 -8.88
CA LYS A 228 -1.10 -29.36 -9.24
C LYS A 228 -0.64 -27.91 -9.11
N VAL A 229 0.48 -27.68 -8.43
CA VAL A 229 1.03 -26.34 -8.18
C VAL A 229 2.19 -26.03 -9.14
N CYS A 230 3.25 -26.84 -9.10
CA CYS A 230 4.47 -26.68 -9.92
C CYS A 230 5.33 -27.96 -9.87
N ALA A 231 6.42 -28.01 -10.63
CA ALA A 231 7.44 -29.05 -10.50
C ALA A 231 8.40 -28.75 -9.33
N VAL A 232 8.92 -29.81 -8.71
CA VAL A 232 9.89 -29.71 -7.60
C VAL A 232 11.15 -28.95 -8.02
N SER A 233 11.58 -29.12 -9.27
CA SER A 233 12.75 -28.45 -9.86
C SER A 233 12.59 -26.94 -10.06
N GLU A 234 11.35 -26.43 -10.07
CA GLU A 234 11.08 -25.00 -10.24
C GLU A 234 11.28 -24.21 -8.93
N VAL A 235 11.24 -24.90 -7.78
CA VAL A 235 11.35 -24.27 -6.46
C VAL A 235 12.74 -24.52 -5.89
N THR A 236 13.59 -23.49 -5.98
CA THR A 236 14.95 -23.51 -5.42
C THR A 236 14.94 -23.06 -3.97
N GLU A 237 15.76 -23.68 -3.12
CA GLU A 237 15.91 -23.26 -1.73
C GLU A 237 16.42 -21.80 -1.63
N GLY A 238 15.90 -21.06 -0.65
CA GLY A 238 16.22 -19.65 -0.44
C GLY A 238 15.60 -18.67 -1.45
N LYS A 239 14.87 -19.15 -2.47
CA LYS A 239 14.15 -18.30 -3.43
C LYS A 239 12.67 -18.65 -3.48
N PRO A 240 11.75 -17.70 -3.21
CA PRO A 240 10.33 -17.96 -3.39
C PRO A 240 10.00 -18.22 -4.87
N PHE A 241 9.02 -19.09 -5.11
CA PHE A 241 8.43 -19.33 -6.42
C PHE A 241 6.98 -18.82 -6.46
N CYS A 242 6.64 -18.05 -7.49
CA CYS A 242 5.30 -17.49 -7.66
C CYS A 242 4.42 -18.45 -8.47
N ALA A 243 3.64 -19.29 -7.79
CA ALA A 243 2.73 -20.22 -8.45
C ALA A 243 1.38 -19.58 -8.75
N GLN A 244 0.76 -19.96 -9.87
CA GLN A 244 -0.63 -19.63 -10.18
C GLN A 244 -1.44 -20.92 -10.27
N VAL A 245 -2.40 -21.09 -9.34
CA VAL A 245 -3.22 -22.30 -9.20
C VAL A 245 -4.68 -21.88 -9.29
N SER A 246 -5.39 -22.33 -10.32
CA SER A 246 -6.81 -22.04 -10.56
C SER A 246 -7.19 -20.55 -10.38
N GLY A 247 -6.35 -19.64 -10.88
CA GLY A 247 -6.56 -18.20 -10.80
C GLY A 247 -6.06 -17.51 -9.53
N GLN A 248 -5.68 -18.25 -8.48
CA GLN A 248 -5.05 -17.72 -7.27
C GLN A 248 -3.52 -17.72 -7.37
N LYS A 249 -2.87 -16.69 -6.80
CA LYS A 249 -1.41 -16.62 -6.70
C LYS A 249 -0.93 -17.09 -5.33
N LEU A 250 0.00 -18.04 -5.31
CA LEU A 250 0.63 -18.58 -4.11
C LEU A 250 2.14 -18.30 -4.13
N ALA A 251 2.71 -18.02 -2.96
CA ALA A 251 4.15 -17.93 -2.76
C ALA A 251 4.64 -19.27 -2.21
N ILE A 252 5.45 -19.99 -2.99
CA ILE A 252 5.98 -21.31 -2.63
C ILE A 252 7.42 -21.17 -2.16
N PHE A 253 7.77 -21.84 -1.07
CA PHE A 253 9.08 -21.79 -0.45
C PHE A 253 9.61 -23.21 -0.25
N ARG A 254 10.93 -23.37 -0.36
CA ARG A 254 11.63 -24.60 0.00
C ARG A 254 12.58 -24.31 1.16
N ILE A 255 12.49 -25.13 2.22
CA ILE A 255 13.43 -25.17 3.33
C ILE A 255 13.87 -26.63 3.48
N GLY A 256 15.14 -26.92 3.18
CA GLY A 256 15.67 -28.27 3.09
C GLY A 256 14.82 -29.17 2.17
N PRO A 257 14.30 -30.30 2.68
CA PRO A 257 13.46 -31.21 1.90
C PRO A 257 11.97 -30.79 1.86
N SER A 258 11.56 -29.79 2.65
CA SER A 258 10.14 -29.45 2.83
C SER A 258 9.73 -28.24 2.00
N PHE A 259 8.46 -28.24 1.57
CA PHE A 259 7.85 -27.16 0.79
C PHE A 259 6.69 -26.53 1.56
N TYR A 260 6.60 -25.20 1.49
CA TYR A 260 5.56 -24.41 2.14
C TYR A 260 4.91 -23.47 1.15
N ALA A 261 3.64 -23.16 1.34
CA ALA A 261 2.91 -22.21 0.50
C ALA A 261 2.16 -21.20 1.36
N LEU A 262 2.28 -19.93 0.98
CA LEU A 262 1.51 -18.82 1.53
C LEU A 262 0.62 -18.21 0.45
N ASP A 263 -0.44 -17.53 0.87
CA ASP A 263 -1.09 -16.52 0.05
C ASP A 263 -0.03 -15.54 -0.46
N ASN A 264 -0.02 -15.26 -1.76
CA ASN A 264 0.98 -14.34 -2.31
C ASN A 264 0.68 -12.87 -1.99
N LEU A 265 -0.49 -12.55 -1.43
CA LEU A 265 -0.87 -11.18 -1.09
C LEU A 265 -0.56 -10.90 0.37
N CYS A 266 0.39 -10.00 0.61
CA CYS A 266 0.71 -9.48 1.92
C CYS A 266 -0.53 -8.82 2.53
N THR A 267 -0.89 -9.24 3.73
CA THR A 267 -2.06 -8.78 4.49
C THR A 267 -2.04 -7.29 4.83
N HIS A 268 -0.89 -6.63 4.80
CA HIS A 268 -0.80 -5.18 5.01
C HIS A 268 -1.51 -4.39 3.90
N GLN A 269 -1.04 -4.50 2.65
CA GLN A 269 -1.59 -3.73 1.52
C GLN A 269 -1.65 -4.51 0.19
N GLY A 270 -1.48 -5.83 0.22
CA GLY A 270 -1.57 -6.70 -0.96
C GLY A 270 -0.26 -6.83 -1.75
N GLY A 271 0.88 -6.59 -1.11
CA GLY A 271 2.20 -6.76 -1.75
C GLY A 271 2.49 -8.22 -2.12
N PRO A 272 3.19 -8.49 -3.23
CA PRO A 272 3.52 -9.84 -3.68
C PRO A 272 4.62 -10.45 -2.80
N ILE A 273 4.26 -11.38 -1.93
CA ILE A 273 5.19 -12.00 -0.98
C ILE A 273 6.28 -12.80 -1.70
N CYS A 274 5.94 -13.50 -2.79
CA CYS A 274 6.89 -14.30 -3.57
C CYS A 274 7.97 -13.48 -4.30
N GLU A 275 7.83 -12.15 -4.36
CA GLU A 275 8.86 -11.25 -4.90
C GLU A 275 9.80 -10.71 -3.81
N GLY A 276 9.56 -11.08 -2.55
CA GLY A 276 10.36 -10.69 -1.40
C GLY A 276 11.60 -11.58 -1.21
N PRO A 277 12.68 -11.07 -0.58
CA PRO A 277 13.79 -11.92 -0.17
C PRO A 277 13.35 -12.90 0.92
N THR A 278 13.96 -14.09 0.90
CA THR A 278 13.78 -15.12 1.93
C THR A 278 15.10 -15.35 2.66
N GLN A 279 15.07 -15.34 4.00
CA GLN A 279 16.23 -15.63 4.83
C GLN A 279 15.79 -16.34 6.11
N ASP A 280 16.49 -17.42 6.48
CA ASP A 280 16.23 -18.21 7.70
C ASP A 280 14.76 -18.66 7.88
N GLY A 281 14.09 -19.02 6.78
CA GLY A 281 12.67 -19.41 6.80
C GLY A 281 11.69 -18.25 6.98
N ARG A 282 12.14 -17.01 6.74
CA ARG A 282 11.34 -15.79 6.81
C ARG A 282 11.30 -15.13 5.43
N VAL A 283 10.17 -14.54 5.06
CA VAL A 283 10.03 -13.78 3.81
C VAL A 283 9.67 -12.33 4.11
N THR A 284 10.40 -11.39 3.52
CA THR A 284 10.16 -9.95 3.68
C THR A 284 9.37 -9.40 2.49
N CYS A 285 8.16 -8.90 2.73
CA CYS A 285 7.32 -8.30 1.70
C CYS A 285 8.03 -7.09 1.05
N PRO A 286 8.17 -7.05 -0.29
CA PRO A 286 8.99 -6.06 -0.98
C PRO A 286 8.39 -4.65 -0.98
N TRP A 287 7.14 -4.46 -0.54
CA TRP A 287 6.51 -3.14 -0.53
C TRP A 287 6.84 -2.34 0.72
N HIS A 288 6.60 -2.91 1.90
CA HIS A 288 6.68 -2.18 3.17
C HIS A 288 7.47 -2.94 4.25
N GLY A 289 8.12 -4.06 3.89
CA GLY A 289 9.03 -4.77 4.78
C GLY A 289 8.36 -5.69 5.81
N SER A 290 7.06 -5.98 5.69
CA SER A 290 6.43 -6.97 6.58
C SER A 290 7.07 -8.33 6.42
N GLU A 291 7.47 -8.93 7.51
CA GLU A 291 8.15 -10.23 7.53
C GLU A 291 7.20 -11.31 8.01
N PHE A 292 7.19 -12.43 7.30
CA PHE A 292 6.36 -13.57 7.63
C PHE A 292 7.20 -14.83 7.77
N ASP A 293 6.85 -15.68 8.73
CA ASP A 293 7.36 -17.04 8.81
C ASP A 293 6.79 -17.85 7.63
N VAL A 294 7.65 -18.46 6.81
CA VAL A 294 7.16 -19.13 5.58
C VAL A 294 6.43 -20.44 5.87
N LYS A 295 6.62 -21.03 7.05
CA LYS A 295 6.02 -22.31 7.43
C LYS A 295 4.60 -22.11 7.97
N THR A 296 4.44 -21.10 8.81
CA THR A 296 3.22 -20.85 9.59
C THR A 296 2.42 -19.66 9.07
N GLY A 297 3.02 -18.80 8.25
CA GLY A 297 2.44 -17.54 7.79
C GLY A 297 2.39 -16.46 8.87
N GLN A 298 2.87 -16.71 10.10
CA GLN A 298 2.82 -15.72 11.18
C GLN A 298 3.60 -14.46 10.86
N VAL A 299 3.13 -13.31 11.35
CA VAL A 299 3.86 -12.05 11.26
C VAL A 299 5.04 -12.09 12.22
N ILE A 300 6.24 -11.94 11.68
CA ILE A 300 7.47 -11.79 12.47
C ILE A 300 7.73 -10.31 12.71
N ASN A 301 7.55 -9.49 11.67
CA ASN A 301 7.76 -8.06 11.75
C ASN A 301 6.70 -7.30 10.93
N GLY A 302 6.23 -6.19 11.48
CA GLY A 302 5.20 -5.35 10.86
C GLY A 302 5.70 -4.62 9.60
N PRO A 303 4.85 -3.83 8.92
CA PRO A 303 3.58 -3.28 9.40
C PRO A 303 2.32 -4.14 9.22
N ALA A 304 2.41 -5.35 8.64
CA ALA A 304 1.29 -6.27 8.59
C ALA A 304 0.84 -6.64 10.02
N LYS A 305 -0.47 -6.62 10.27
CA LYS A 305 -1.05 -7.02 11.56
C LYS A 305 -1.48 -8.50 11.60
N LEU A 306 -1.57 -9.14 10.43
CA LEU A 306 -2.04 -10.52 10.27
C LEU A 306 -1.12 -11.30 9.34
N GLY A 307 -1.04 -12.62 9.52
CA GLY A 307 -0.29 -13.50 8.62
C GLY A 307 -1.03 -13.82 7.32
N PRO A 308 -0.35 -13.99 6.16
CA PRO A 308 -0.96 -14.62 4.99
C PRO A 308 -1.38 -16.07 5.29
N ARG A 309 -2.45 -16.55 4.63
CA ARG A 309 -2.93 -17.93 4.78
C ARG A 309 -1.87 -18.93 4.29
N THR A 310 -1.68 -20.02 5.03
CA THR A 310 -0.86 -21.16 4.59
C THR A 310 -1.67 -22.17 3.80
N TYR A 311 -1.02 -22.83 2.84
CA TYR A 311 -1.61 -23.88 2.03
C TYR A 311 -0.78 -25.15 2.18
N PRO A 312 -1.33 -26.24 2.76
CA PRO A 312 -0.56 -27.45 2.94
C PRO A 312 -0.30 -28.13 1.60
N LEU A 313 0.96 -28.48 1.38
CA LEU A 313 1.46 -29.09 0.15
C LEU A 313 1.74 -30.58 0.34
N GLU A 314 1.75 -31.30 -0.79
CA GLU A 314 2.16 -32.69 -0.89
C GLU A 314 3.05 -32.86 -2.12
N VAL A 315 4.21 -33.50 -1.97
CA VAL A 315 5.09 -33.84 -3.08
C VAL A 315 4.72 -35.23 -3.58
N ARG A 316 4.45 -35.35 -4.88
CA ARG A 316 4.18 -36.64 -5.54
C ARG A 316 5.09 -36.79 -6.75
N GLY A 317 6.12 -37.60 -6.60
CA GLY A 317 7.17 -37.74 -7.60
C GLY A 317 7.87 -36.39 -7.86
N GLN A 318 7.83 -35.91 -9.10
CA GLN A 318 8.50 -34.67 -9.52
C GLN A 318 7.64 -33.41 -9.38
N TYR A 319 6.43 -33.50 -8.82
CA TYR A 319 5.47 -32.39 -8.76
C TYR A 319 4.97 -32.13 -7.35
N ILE A 320 4.65 -30.86 -7.11
CA ILE A 320 4.07 -30.34 -5.88
C ILE A 320 2.57 -30.12 -6.11
N TYR A 321 1.75 -30.61 -5.18
CA TYR A 321 0.29 -30.48 -5.19
C TYR A 321 -0.19 -29.80 -3.92
N LEU A 322 -1.35 -29.15 -3.98
CA LEU A 322 -2.13 -28.84 -2.78
C LEU A 322 -2.71 -30.15 -2.23
N LYS A 323 -2.68 -30.31 -0.89
CA LYS A 323 -3.33 -31.46 -0.25
C LYS A 323 -4.81 -31.52 -0.63
N LYS A 324 -5.35 -32.73 -0.73
CA LYS A 324 -6.77 -32.97 -1.04
C LYS A 324 -7.66 -32.28 0.01
N GLY A 325 -8.75 -31.66 -0.43
CA GLY A 325 -9.69 -30.93 0.43
C GLY A 325 -9.30 -29.48 0.74
N VAL A 326 -8.13 -29.01 0.29
CA VAL A 326 -7.72 -27.60 0.46
C VAL A 326 -8.48 -26.71 -0.53
N ALA A 327 -9.43 -25.94 -0.03
CA ALA A 327 -10.14 -24.95 -0.84
C ALA A 327 -9.25 -23.72 -1.12
N LEU A 328 -9.02 -23.47 -2.42
CA LEU A 328 -8.49 -22.21 -2.90
C LEU A 328 -9.48 -21.09 -2.63
N ARG A 329 -8.94 -19.88 -2.50
CA ARG A 329 -9.71 -18.69 -2.19
C ARG A 329 -10.29 -18.09 -3.47
N PRO A 330 -11.55 -17.60 -3.46
CA PRO A 330 -12.04 -16.78 -4.56
C PRO A 330 -11.15 -15.55 -4.72
N ALA A 331 -10.80 -15.19 -5.97
CA ALA A 331 -9.83 -14.15 -6.30
C ALA A 331 -10.16 -12.72 -5.76
N THR A 332 -11.31 -12.56 -5.11
CA THR A 332 -11.86 -11.29 -4.61
C THR A 332 -11.94 -11.18 -3.07
N ALA A 333 -11.60 -12.21 -2.29
CA ALA A 333 -11.78 -12.21 -0.84
C ALA A 333 -10.55 -11.68 -0.05
N LYS A 334 -10.76 -10.69 0.83
CA LYS A 334 -9.77 -10.12 1.77
C LYS A 334 -9.49 -11.10 2.94
N PRO A 335 -8.27 -11.22 3.52
CA PRO A 335 -7.88 -12.20 4.59
C PRO A 335 -8.91 -12.44 5.68
N THR A 336 -9.20 -13.72 5.95
CA THR A 336 -10.13 -14.22 6.99
C THR A 336 -9.51 -15.50 7.57
N PRO A 337 -9.58 -15.72 8.91
CA PRO A 337 -9.01 -16.89 9.58
C PRO A 337 -9.62 -18.25 9.19
N ALA A 338 -9.02 -19.33 9.71
CA ALA A 338 -9.18 -20.72 9.30
C ALA A 338 -10.56 -21.35 9.61
N THR A 339 -11.07 -22.05 8.58
CA THR A 339 -12.03 -23.16 8.51
C THR A 339 -13.25 -23.20 9.45
N LEU A 340 -14.40 -22.79 8.91
CA LEU A 340 -15.73 -23.21 9.34
C LEU A 340 -16.21 -24.33 8.42
N ILE A 341 -16.82 -25.38 9.00
CA ILE A 341 -17.54 -26.41 8.23
C ILE A 341 -18.94 -25.81 7.94
N PRO A 342 -19.29 -25.53 6.67
CA PRO A 342 -20.49 -24.76 6.34
C PRO A 342 -21.83 -25.39 6.77
N ASP A 343 -21.85 -26.69 7.08
CA ASP A 343 -23.10 -27.46 7.28
C ASP A 343 -23.07 -28.40 8.50
N ALA A 344 -22.19 -28.16 9.49
CA ALA A 344 -22.18 -28.98 10.70
C ALA A 344 -23.42 -28.67 11.58
N PRO A 345 -24.07 -29.67 12.22
CA PRO A 345 -25.09 -29.43 13.23
C PRO A 345 -24.56 -28.51 14.34
N PHE A 346 -25.40 -27.64 14.88
CA PHE A 346 -25.02 -26.80 16.01
C PHE A 346 -24.73 -27.67 17.25
N ASP A 347 -23.49 -27.61 17.75
CA ASP A 347 -23.08 -28.20 19.02
C ASP A 347 -23.03 -27.09 20.08
N PRO A 348 -23.93 -27.09 21.07
CA PRO A 348 -23.92 -26.11 22.16
C PRO A 348 -22.61 -26.10 22.95
N ALA A 349 -21.85 -27.20 22.94
CA ALA A 349 -20.57 -27.29 23.63
C ALA A 349 -19.40 -26.70 22.83
N GLN A 350 -19.56 -26.50 21.52
CA GLN A 350 -18.55 -25.92 20.62
C GLN A 350 -19.19 -24.92 19.64
N PRO A 351 -19.84 -23.86 20.15
CA PRO A 351 -20.75 -23.03 19.36
C PRO A 351 -20.03 -22.25 18.25
N PHE A 352 -18.75 -21.92 18.42
CA PHE A 352 -17.95 -21.16 17.45
C PHE A 352 -17.47 -21.98 16.25
N SER A 353 -17.69 -23.29 16.25
CA SER A 353 -17.50 -24.14 15.05
C SER A 353 -18.67 -24.00 14.06
N HIS A 354 -19.79 -23.39 14.48
CA HIS A 354 -21.00 -23.25 13.69
C HIS A 354 -21.07 -21.87 13.00
N ARG A 355 -21.12 -21.87 11.66
CA ARG A 355 -21.09 -20.63 10.88
C ARG A 355 -22.28 -19.69 11.14
N PRO A 356 -23.54 -20.17 11.14
CA PRO A 356 -24.69 -19.32 11.45
C PRO A 356 -24.63 -18.66 12.84
N PHE A 357 -24.02 -19.33 13.82
CA PHE A 357 -23.84 -18.76 15.15
C PHE A 357 -22.88 -17.56 15.12
N LEU A 358 -21.75 -17.70 14.41
CA LEU A 358 -20.80 -16.60 14.24
C LEU A 358 -21.36 -15.42 13.44
N ASP A 359 -22.14 -15.70 12.40
CA ASP A 359 -22.77 -14.65 11.61
C ASP A 359 -23.79 -13.87 12.47
N ASP A 360 -24.55 -14.55 13.34
CA ASP A 360 -25.46 -13.91 14.30
C ASP A 360 -24.72 -13.03 15.33
N ILE A 361 -23.57 -13.48 15.84
CA ILE A 361 -22.70 -12.64 16.70
C ILE A 361 -22.27 -11.37 15.94
N VAL A 362 -21.73 -11.53 14.73
CA VAL A 362 -21.22 -10.42 13.93
C VAL A 362 -22.33 -9.43 13.61
N ASP A 363 -23.54 -9.91 13.32
CA ASP A 363 -24.68 -9.05 13.03
C ASP A 363 -25.15 -8.29 14.27
N ARG A 364 -25.21 -8.93 15.45
CA ARG A 364 -25.59 -8.27 16.70
C ARG A 364 -24.55 -7.28 17.20
N LEU A 365 -23.27 -7.50 16.91
CA LEU A 365 -22.18 -6.58 17.28
C LEU A 365 -22.20 -5.26 16.47
N LYS A 366 -23.05 -5.12 15.44
CA LYS A 366 -23.21 -3.88 14.66
C LYS A 366 -24.04 -2.79 15.37
N PHE A 367 -24.20 -2.87 16.69
CA PHE A 367 -24.92 -1.82 17.44
C PHE A 367 -24.09 -0.52 17.52
N PRO A 368 -24.75 0.65 17.60
CA PRO A 368 -24.06 1.92 17.74
C PRO A 368 -23.49 2.08 19.17
N PHE A 369 -22.17 2.23 19.28
CA PHE A 369 -21.50 2.60 20.52
C PHE A 369 -21.71 4.08 20.81
N LYS A 370 -21.95 4.42 22.08
CA LYS A 370 -22.37 5.76 22.50
C LYS A 370 -21.45 6.88 21.99
N LEU A 371 -20.13 6.67 22.01
CA LEU A 371 -19.14 7.68 21.65
C LEU A 371 -18.68 7.61 20.19
N TYR A 372 -18.86 6.48 19.52
CA TYR A 372 -18.17 6.17 18.25
C TYR A 372 -19.10 5.77 17.11
N GLY A 373 -20.41 5.62 17.36
CA GLY A 373 -21.35 5.09 16.38
C GLY A 373 -21.13 3.60 16.14
N VAL A 374 -21.50 3.09 14.96
CA VAL A 374 -21.32 1.67 14.62
C VAL A 374 -19.84 1.38 14.39
N ILE A 375 -19.26 0.55 15.25
CA ILE A 375 -17.86 0.11 15.12
C ILE A 375 -17.85 -1.26 14.42
N GLY A 376 -16.98 -1.40 13.41
CA GLY A 376 -16.78 -2.68 12.73
C GLY A 376 -15.92 -3.60 13.61
N ALA A 377 -16.54 -4.43 14.44
CA ALA A 377 -15.86 -5.50 15.15
C ALA A 377 -15.20 -6.44 14.12
N VAL A 378 -13.88 -6.57 14.18
CA VAL A 378 -13.12 -7.42 13.26
C VAL A 378 -12.80 -8.72 13.95
N LEU A 379 -13.32 -9.83 13.44
CA LEU A 379 -12.94 -11.17 13.86
C LEU A 379 -11.42 -11.36 13.63
N ILE A 380 -10.66 -11.55 14.70
CA ILE A 380 -9.19 -11.71 14.67
C ILE A 380 -8.71 -13.08 15.18
N GLY A 381 -9.52 -13.77 15.96
CA GLY A 381 -9.23 -15.09 16.52
C GLY A 381 -10.50 -15.92 16.65
N GLN A 382 -10.40 -17.23 16.44
CA GLN A 382 -11.52 -18.15 16.56
C GLN A 382 -10.97 -19.54 16.88
N SER A 383 -11.57 -20.20 17.86
CA SER A 383 -11.40 -21.63 18.16
C SER A 383 -12.78 -22.29 18.23
N ALA A 384 -12.85 -23.56 18.67
CA ALA A 384 -14.13 -24.21 18.95
C ALA A 384 -14.79 -23.66 20.23
N ASP A 385 -13.99 -23.08 21.13
CA ASP A 385 -14.39 -22.73 22.50
C ASP A 385 -14.46 -21.21 22.73
N GLU A 386 -13.84 -20.38 21.88
CA GLU A 386 -13.90 -18.91 22.00
C GLU A 386 -13.66 -18.19 20.67
N VAL A 387 -13.99 -16.89 20.65
CA VAL A 387 -13.82 -16.01 19.50
C VAL A 387 -13.38 -14.61 19.93
N ASP A 388 -12.41 -14.04 19.21
CA ASP A 388 -11.85 -12.72 19.49
C ASP A 388 -12.25 -11.69 18.42
N PHE A 389 -12.81 -10.59 18.87
CA PHE A 389 -13.13 -9.42 18.07
C PHE A 389 -12.25 -8.24 18.47
N HIS A 390 -11.52 -7.70 17.49
CA HIS A 390 -10.78 -6.46 17.64
C HIS A 390 -11.73 -5.29 17.49
N LEU A 391 -11.94 -4.55 18.58
CA LEU A 391 -12.78 -3.37 18.59
C LEU A 391 -11.99 -2.09 18.24
N GLY A 392 -10.67 -2.13 18.39
CA GLY A 392 -9.77 -0.99 18.18
C GLY A 392 -9.68 -0.07 19.39
N PRO A 393 -9.15 1.16 19.22
CA PRO A 393 -8.88 2.07 20.33
C PRO A 393 -10.16 2.82 20.72
N ILE A 394 -11.02 2.13 21.47
CA ILE A 394 -12.34 2.61 21.86
C ILE A 394 -12.47 2.63 23.38
N HIS A 395 -13.31 3.54 23.89
CA HIS A 395 -13.72 3.55 25.29
C HIS A 395 -15.15 3.03 25.38
N LEU A 396 -15.38 2.04 26.24
CA LEU A 396 -16.71 1.51 26.50
C LEU A 396 -17.36 2.24 27.66
N THR A 397 -18.57 2.73 27.45
CA THR A 397 -19.37 3.32 28.52
C THR A 397 -20.18 2.23 29.22
N ARG A 398 -20.70 2.54 30.42
CA ARG A 398 -21.62 1.64 31.15
C ARG A 398 -22.82 1.20 30.31
N GLN A 399 -23.28 2.07 29.39
CA GLN A 399 -24.37 1.75 28.48
C GLN A 399 -23.94 0.72 27.42
N ASP A 400 -22.73 0.84 26.87
CA ASP A 400 -22.20 -0.10 25.87
C ASP A 400 -21.98 -1.49 26.51
N ILE A 401 -21.51 -1.53 27.76
CA ILE A 401 -21.38 -2.77 28.55
C ILE A 401 -22.74 -3.43 28.75
N GLY A 402 -23.76 -2.65 29.16
CA GLY A 402 -25.12 -3.18 29.29
C GLY A 402 -25.74 -3.70 27.99
N HIS A 403 -25.32 -3.17 26.82
CA HIS A 403 -25.70 -3.74 25.53
C HIS A 403 -24.99 -5.06 25.24
N LEU A 404 -23.69 -5.16 25.57
CA LEU A 404 -22.93 -6.41 25.43
C LEU A 404 -23.50 -7.53 26.32
N GLU A 405 -23.86 -7.23 27.56
CA GLU A 405 -24.52 -8.19 28.47
C GLU A 405 -25.82 -8.73 27.87
N LYS A 406 -26.69 -7.84 27.38
CA LYS A 406 -27.96 -8.23 26.72
C LYS A 406 -27.73 -9.04 25.45
N LEU A 407 -26.71 -8.67 24.67
CA LEU A 407 -26.32 -9.40 23.46
C LEU A 407 -25.94 -10.83 23.81
N VAL A 408 -25.06 -11.02 24.80
CA VAL A 408 -24.59 -12.34 25.22
C VAL A 408 -25.73 -13.17 25.81
N GLN A 409 -26.58 -12.59 26.67
CA GLN A 409 -27.78 -13.26 27.16
C GLN A 409 -28.73 -13.70 26.04
N SER A 410 -28.91 -12.85 25.03
CA SER A 410 -29.78 -13.16 23.88
C SER A 410 -29.21 -14.26 22.99
N LEU A 411 -27.88 -14.32 22.84
CA LEU A 411 -27.19 -15.39 22.11
C LEU A 411 -27.36 -16.72 22.85
N SER A 412 -27.10 -16.73 24.17
CA SER A 412 -27.26 -17.94 25.00
C SER A 412 -28.68 -18.49 24.92
N ALA A 413 -29.68 -17.61 25.03
CA ALA A 413 -31.09 -18.00 24.97
C ALA A 413 -31.50 -18.52 23.58
N GLN A 414 -31.13 -17.82 22.51
CA GLN A 414 -31.53 -18.20 21.15
C GLN A 414 -30.88 -19.51 20.70
N TRP A 415 -29.60 -19.67 20.97
CA TRP A 415 -28.81 -20.81 20.50
C TRP A 415 -28.74 -21.95 21.51
N HIS A 416 -29.35 -21.80 22.69
CA HIS A 416 -29.38 -22.83 23.73
C HIS A 416 -27.96 -23.28 24.12
N THR A 417 -27.04 -22.32 24.24
CA THR A 417 -25.64 -22.51 24.65
C THR A 417 -25.31 -21.55 25.78
N ASP A 418 -24.29 -21.85 26.59
CA ASP A 418 -23.83 -20.93 27.63
C ASP A 418 -22.59 -20.21 27.13
N VAL A 419 -22.77 -18.93 26.79
CA VAL A 419 -21.67 -18.06 26.37
C VAL A 419 -21.48 -16.90 27.33
N SER A 420 -20.21 -16.57 27.57
CA SER A 420 -19.77 -15.43 28.36
C SER A 420 -18.86 -14.53 27.52
N TYR A 421 -18.45 -13.39 28.08
CA TYR A 421 -17.48 -12.53 27.41
C TYR A 421 -16.53 -11.90 28.40
N CYS A 422 -15.33 -11.58 27.93
CA CYS A 422 -14.40 -10.70 28.63
C CYS A 422 -13.84 -9.66 27.67
N ILE A 423 -13.34 -8.56 28.24
CA ILE A 423 -12.75 -7.47 27.50
C ILE A 423 -11.37 -7.23 28.08
N TYR A 424 -10.36 -7.23 27.21
CA TYR A 424 -8.98 -7.03 27.64
C TYR A 424 -8.20 -6.20 26.63
N HIS A 425 -7.11 -5.61 27.11
CA HIS A 425 -6.14 -4.92 26.28
C HIS A 425 -5.19 -5.91 25.63
N THR A 426 -4.87 -5.71 24.35
CA THR A 426 -3.80 -6.50 23.72
C THR A 426 -2.43 -6.06 24.23
N SER A 427 -1.56 -7.03 24.50
CA SER A 427 -0.16 -6.78 24.92
C SER A 427 0.66 -6.04 23.86
N GLN A 428 0.22 -6.08 22.59
CA GLN A 428 0.91 -5.47 21.46
C GLN A 428 0.46 -4.03 21.17
N PHE A 429 -0.76 -3.65 21.58
CA PHE A 429 -1.35 -2.32 21.40
C PHE A 429 -2.20 -1.97 22.63
N PRO A 430 -1.61 -1.38 23.69
CA PRO A 430 -2.29 -1.17 24.98
C PRO A 430 -3.56 -0.34 24.89
N ASP A 431 -3.73 0.47 23.84
CA ASP A 431 -4.93 1.29 23.65
C ASP A 431 -6.09 0.55 22.95
N ASP A 432 -5.82 -0.61 22.33
CA ASP A 432 -6.84 -1.37 21.58
C ASP A 432 -7.55 -2.37 22.50
N LEU A 433 -8.88 -2.43 22.41
CA LEU A 433 -9.70 -3.40 23.13
C LEU A 433 -10.01 -4.63 22.28
N ILE A 434 -9.85 -5.81 22.91
CA ILE A 434 -10.34 -7.08 22.41
C ILE A 434 -11.59 -7.47 23.18
N LEU A 435 -12.65 -7.80 22.46
CA LEU A 435 -13.82 -8.49 22.99
C LEU A 435 -13.68 -9.97 22.68
N ASN A 436 -13.54 -10.78 23.72
CA ASN A 436 -13.48 -12.22 23.61
C ASN A 436 -14.81 -12.80 24.09
N ILE A 437 -15.50 -13.56 23.24
CA ILE A 437 -16.73 -14.27 23.58
C ILE A 437 -16.39 -15.75 23.70
N ARG A 438 -16.83 -16.37 24.79
CA ARG A 438 -16.36 -17.66 25.27
C ARG A 438 -17.53 -18.61 25.42
N GLY A 439 -17.33 -19.87 25.09
CA GLY A 439 -18.31 -20.94 25.20
C GLY A 439 -18.10 -21.74 26.48
N PRO A 440 -18.93 -22.76 26.71
CA PRO A 440 -18.99 -23.46 27.99
C PRO A 440 -17.73 -24.31 28.29
N LYS A 441 -16.94 -24.62 27.27
CA LYS A 441 -15.68 -25.38 27.39
C LYS A 441 -14.43 -24.51 27.39
N ALA A 442 -14.58 -23.18 27.33
CA ALA A 442 -13.43 -22.29 27.36
C ALA A 442 -12.71 -22.43 28.72
N PRO A 443 -11.37 -22.60 28.73
CA PRO A 443 -10.63 -22.81 29.98
C PRO A 443 -10.76 -21.60 30.91
N ASP A 444 -11.01 -21.80 32.19
CA ASP A 444 -11.17 -20.69 33.16
C ASP A 444 -9.86 -19.89 33.31
N ASN A 445 -9.75 -18.79 32.56
CA ASN A 445 -8.79 -17.74 32.83
C ASN A 445 -9.44 -16.76 33.81
N THR A 446 -9.44 -17.12 35.09
CA THR A 446 -9.88 -16.29 36.24
C THR A 446 -9.09 -14.98 36.42
N ALA A 447 -8.32 -14.54 35.42
CA ALA A 447 -7.42 -13.39 35.49
C ALA A 447 -7.88 -12.15 34.69
N ALA A 448 -9.00 -12.19 33.97
CA ALA A 448 -9.46 -11.07 33.14
C ALA A 448 -10.93 -10.67 33.37
N ASP A 449 -11.50 -11.03 34.51
CA ASP A 449 -12.73 -10.39 34.98
C ASP A 449 -12.39 -8.94 35.33
N ILE A 450 -12.56 -8.03 34.38
CA ILE A 450 -12.73 -6.62 34.71
C ILE A 450 -14.10 -6.51 35.38
N LYS A 451 -14.12 -6.72 36.70
CA LYS A 451 -15.22 -6.24 37.55
C LYS A 451 -15.17 -4.72 37.52
N PHE A 452 -16.22 -4.12 36.97
CA PHE A 452 -16.42 -2.67 36.93
C PHE A 452 -16.56 -2.05 38.32
#